data_AF-A0A1I6V8E7-F1
#
_entry.id   AF-A0A1I6V8E7-F1
#
_cell.length_a   1.000
_cell.length_b   1.000
_cell.length_c   1.000
_cell.angle_alpha   90.00
_cell.angle_beta   90.00
_cell.angle_gamma   90.00
#
_symmetry.space_group_name_H-M   'P 1'
#
loop_
_entity.id
_entity.type
_entity.pdbx_description
1 polymer ?
#
loop_
_entity_poly.entity_id
_entity_poly.type
_entity_poly.pdbx_seq_one_letter_code
_entity_poly.pdbx_strand_id
1 'polypeptide(L)'
;MTDTPQRASGRKTIRPSLKPRELMTGAPELARAFQAQVITLLPDAFPGVLGHSLTGRALQDGLWQLSTVNLREFGEGKHRNVDDTPAGGGAGMVLRPDVMGQAIEHARARMPARAPLIYLSPRGRRFDQQMAQRLAQEPGVSLICGRFEGLDQRVIDHYRIIEVSLGDFVLTGGEIAAQMLLDATIRLIPGVLGNASSTEEESFSNGLLEHPQYTRPAEWQGHRIPDVLLSGNHGAIDAWRREQSEEITRTRRPDLWAAHVAAKGSGK
;
A
#
# COMPACT_ATOMS: atom_id res chain seq x y z
N MET A 1 1.15 6.56 42.72
CA MET A 1 2.07 5.84 41.80
C MET A 1 1.36 4.57 41.38
N THR A 2 0.62 4.62 40.28
CA THR A 2 -0.03 3.43 39.70
C THR A 2 0.78 3.04 38.49
N ASP A 3 1.52 1.95 38.65
CA ASP A 3 2.39 1.34 37.67
C ASP A 3 1.54 0.79 36.53
N THR A 4 1.60 1.44 35.37
CA THR A 4 0.95 0.96 34.15
C THR A 4 1.77 -0.23 33.64
N PRO A 5 1.18 -1.42 33.45
CA PRO A 5 1.95 -2.57 32.98
C PRO A 5 2.54 -2.26 31.60
N GLN A 6 3.86 -2.44 31.48
CA GLN A 6 4.56 -2.36 30.20
C GLN A 6 3.91 -3.30 29.18
N ARG A 7 3.54 -2.75 28.03
CA ARG A 7 3.02 -3.49 26.88
C ARG A 7 3.95 -4.68 26.60
N ALA A 8 3.39 -5.88 26.51
CA ALA A 8 4.14 -7.09 26.18
C ALA A 8 4.92 -6.87 24.88
N SER A 9 6.25 -6.90 24.94
CA SER A 9 7.08 -6.78 23.74
C SER A 9 6.73 -7.94 22.82
N GLY A 10 6.22 -7.65 21.62
CA GLY A 10 5.83 -8.69 20.66
C GLY A 10 6.96 -9.71 20.44
N ARG A 11 6.59 -10.95 20.08
CA ARG A 11 7.53 -12.06 19.94
C ARG A 11 8.57 -11.72 18.87
N LYS A 12 9.86 -11.63 19.23
CA LYS A 12 10.94 -11.34 18.27
C LYS A 12 11.16 -12.52 17.32
N THR A 13 11.49 -12.24 16.06
CA THR A 13 11.91 -13.26 15.08
C THR A 13 13.38 -13.64 15.32
N ILE A 14 13.68 -14.94 15.28
CA ILE A 14 15.05 -15.45 15.37
C ILE A 14 15.46 -15.97 13.98
N ARG A 15 16.44 -15.34 13.35
CA ARG A 15 17.10 -15.84 12.13
C ARG A 15 18.55 -16.22 12.46
N PRO A 16 19.07 -17.36 11.97
CA PRO A 16 20.49 -17.68 12.11
C PRO A 16 21.34 -16.60 11.43
N SER A 17 22.32 -16.05 12.14
CA SER A 17 23.28 -15.06 11.63
C SER A 17 24.67 -15.41 12.14
N LEU A 18 25.68 -15.35 11.26
CA LEU A 18 27.09 -15.53 11.63
C LEU A 18 27.68 -14.28 12.31
N LYS A 19 26.98 -13.14 12.28
CA LYS A 19 27.34 -11.92 13.00
C LYS A 19 26.48 -11.78 14.26
N PRO A 20 27.07 -11.56 15.46
CA PRO A 20 26.32 -11.24 16.67
C PRO A 20 25.47 -9.99 16.45
N ARG A 21 24.15 -10.07 16.70
CA ARG A 21 23.25 -8.91 16.72
C ARG A 21 23.13 -8.39 18.15
N GLU A 22 23.09 -7.07 18.33
CA GLU A 22 22.72 -6.47 19.61
C GLU A 22 21.29 -6.86 19.99
N LEU A 23 21.09 -7.35 21.22
CA LEU A 23 19.78 -7.75 21.74
C LEU A 23 18.82 -6.56 21.97
N MET A 24 19.38 -5.34 21.99
CA MET A 24 18.71 -4.07 22.31
C MET A 24 18.68 -3.14 21.08
N THR A 25 18.20 -3.62 19.93
CA THR A 25 17.84 -2.71 18.84
C THR A 25 16.49 -2.04 19.14
N GLY A 26 16.38 -0.72 18.91
CA GLY A 26 15.16 0.06 19.17
C GLY A 26 13.92 -0.36 18.36
N ALA A 27 14.10 -1.25 17.37
CA ALA A 27 13.03 -1.86 16.59
C ALA A 27 13.36 -3.34 16.31
N PRO A 28 12.96 -4.29 17.18
CA PRO A 28 13.15 -5.71 16.92
C PRO A 28 12.24 -6.18 15.78
N GLU A 29 12.71 -7.11 14.93
CA GLU A 29 11.85 -7.80 13.95
C GLU A 29 10.75 -8.58 14.69
N LEU A 30 9.50 -8.19 14.55
CA LEU A 30 8.37 -8.82 15.25
C LEU A 30 7.84 -10.00 14.42
N ALA A 31 7.68 -11.14 15.06
CA ALA A 31 7.08 -12.33 14.45
C ALA A 31 5.64 -12.01 14.08
N ARG A 32 5.29 -12.21 12.79
CA ARG A 32 3.96 -11.99 12.18
C ARG A 32 3.58 -10.55 11.86
N ALA A 33 4.45 -9.56 12.11
CA ALA A 33 4.23 -8.21 11.61
C ALA A 33 4.44 -8.18 10.08
N PHE A 34 3.58 -7.46 9.36
CA PHE A 34 3.78 -7.21 7.94
C PHE A 34 5.04 -6.35 7.72
N GLN A 35 5.98 -6.81 6.90
CA GLN A 35 7.24 -6.10 6.65
C GLN A 35 7.17 -5.27 5.37
N ALA A 36 7.16 -3.95 5.47
CA ALA A 36 7.33 -3.05 4.34
C ALA A 36 8.79 -2.62 4.22
N GLN A 37 9.33 -2.70 3.02
CA GLN A 37 10.66 -2.19 2.71
C GLN A 37 10.61 -1.32 1.46
N VAL A 38 11.26 -0.17 1.49
CA VAL A 38 11.26 0.77 0.36
C VAL A 38 12.70 1.09 -0.07
N ILE A 39 13.04 0.73 -1.31
CA ILE A 39 14.29 1.14 -1.96
C ILE A 39 14.02 2.50 -2.64
N THR A 40 14.68 3.55 -2.18
CA THR A 40 14.38 4.93 -2.58
C THR A 40 15.62 5.83 -2.49
N LEU A 41 15.57 6.96 -3.20
CA LEU A 41 16.52 8.07 -3.05
C LEU A 41 16.11 9.07 -1.95
N LEU A 42 14.91 8.93 -1.39
CA LEU A 42 14.35 9.80 -0.34
C LEU A 42 13.91 8.98 0.88
N PRO A 43 14.83 8.33 1.61
CA PRO A 43 14.48 7.54 2.80
C PRO A 43 13.71 8.39 3.84
N ASP A 44 14.06 9.66 4.00
CA ASP A 44 13.44 10.57 4.97
C ASP A 44 11.97 10.93 4.63
N ALA A 45 11.49 10.59 3.44
CA ALA A 45 10.08 10.75 3.08
C ALA A 45 9.17 9.71 3.77
N PHE A 46 9.75 8.72 4.45
CA PHE A 46 9.04 7.63 5.11
C PHE A 46 9.19 7.72 6.64
N PRO A 47 8.14 7.40 7.43
CA PRO A 47 6.87 6.81 6.99
C PRO A 47 5.90 7.82 6.34
N GLY A 48 6.21 9.13 6.39
CA GLY A 48 5.34 10.16 5.81
C GLY A 48 3.94 10.10 6.42
N VAL A 49 2.91 10.10 5.57
CA VAL A 49 1.51 10.04 6.04
C VAL A 49 1.18 8.73 6.76
N LEU A 50 1.92 7.65 6.47
CA LEU A 50 1.74 6.32 7.10
C LEU A 50 2.11 6.32 8.59
N GLY A 51 2.83 7.35 9.06
CA GLY A 51 3.16 7.52 10.47
C GLY A 51 2.00 8.06 11.31
N HIS A 52 0.87 8.41 10.70
CA HIS A 52 -0.25 9.07 11.34
C HIS A 52 -1.51 8.18 11.39
N SER A 53 -2.50 8.59 12.19
CA SER A 53 -3.80 7.92 12.27
C SER A 53 -3.71 6.40 12.55
N LEU A 54 -4.55 5.58 11.92
CA LEU A 54 -4.63 4.13 12.13
C LEU A 54 -3.38 3.38 11.67
N THR A 55 -2.79 3.76 10.53
CA THR A 55 -1.56 3.15 10.02
C THR A 55 -0.37 3.44 10.95
N GLY A 56 -0.28 4.67 11.46
CA GLY A 56 0.72 5.06 12.45
C GLY A 56 0.55 4.34 13.80
N ARG A 57 -0.69 4.22 14.28
CA ARG A 57 -0.99 3.41 15.48
C ARG A 57 -0.60 1.95 15.28
N ALA A 58 -0.96 1.37 14.13
CA ALA A 58 -0.59 0.00 13.78
C ALA A 58 0.94 -0.21 13.69
N LEU A 59 1.69 0.81 13.27
CA LEU A 59 3.15 0.80 13.26
C LEU A 59 3.69 0.77 14.69
N GLN A 60 3.15 1.60 15.59
CA GLN A 60 3.53 1.65 17.01
C GLN A 60 3.17 0.37 17.77
N ASP A 61 2.02 -0.24 17.43
CA ASP A 61 1.55 -1.49 18.03
C ASP A 61 2.22 -2.73 17.39
N GLY A 62 3.06 -2.52 16.37
CA GLY A 62 3.89 -3.57 15.77
C GLY A 62 3.13 -4.53 14.86
N LEU A 63 1.96 -4.12 14.34
CA LEU A 63 1.20 -4.90 13.35
C LEU A 63 1.87 -4.89 11.97
N TRP A 64 2.63 -3.84 11.69
CA TRP A 64 3.52 -3.76 10.53
C TRP A 64 4.80 -3.02 10.89
N GLN A 65 5.82 -3.16 10.05
CA GLN A 65 7.13 -2.53 10.19
C GLN A 65 7.55 -1.90 8.87
N LEU A 66 8.29 -0.79 8.94
CA LEU A 66 8.84 -0.11 7.77
C LEU A 66 10.36 -0.04 7.85
N SER A 67 11.01 -0.36 6.75
CA SER A 67 12.45 -0.11 6.55
C SER A 67 12.69 0.59 5.22
N THR A 68 13.67 1.48 5.18
CA THR A 68 14.10 2.14 3.95
C THR A 68 15.50 1.69 3.59
N VAL A 69 15.73 1.46 2.30
CA VAL A 69 17.04 1.18 1.71
C VAL A 69 17.40 2.40 0.86
N ASN A 70 18.36 3.18 1.33
CA ASN A 70 18.82 4.36 0.61
C ASN A 70 19.67 3.93 -0.58
N LEU A 71 19.15 4.11 -1.80
CA LEU A 71 19.82 3.68 -3.02
C LEU A 71 21.20 4.33 -3.20
N ARG A 72 21.40 5.55 -2.67
CA ARG A 72 22.71 6.23 -2.74
C ARG A 72 23.82 5.50 -1.99
N GLU A 73 23.51 4.63 -1.04
CA GLU A 73 24.55 3.85 -0.34
C GLU A 73 25.25 2.83 -1.24
N PHE A 74 24.64 2.48 -2.37
CA PHE A 74 25.15 1.57 -3.38
C PHE A 74 25.68 2.29 -4.62
N GLY A 75 25.66 3.63 -4.61
CA GLY A 75 26.07 4.44 -5.75
C GLY A 75 27.59 4.43 -5.93
N GLU A 76 28.03 4.55 -7.18
CA GLU A 76 29.44 4.48 -7.54
C GLU A 76 30.21 5.77 -7.28
N GLY A 77 31.49 5.62 -6.92
CA GLY A 77 32.44 6.71 -6.75
C GLY A 77 32.14 7.64 -5.57
N LYS A 78 32.93 8.73 -5.48
CA LYS A 78 32.86 9.69 -4.36
C LYS A 78 31.49 10.37 -4.22
N HIS A 79 30.78 10.56 -5.33
CA HIS A 79 29.49 11.24 -5.37
C HIS A 79 28.29 10.30 -5.22
N ARG A 80 28.53 8.99 -5.05
CA ARG A 80 27.47 7.99 -4.91
C ARG A 80 26.47 8.06 -6.07
N ASN A 81 27.00 7.99 -7.29
CA ASN A 81 26.19 8.11 -8.50
C ASN A 81 25.32 6.87 -8.69
N VAL A 82 24.02 7.05 -8.93
CA VAL A 82 23.02 5.98 -9.02
C VAL A 82 22.40 5.85 -10.41
N ASP A 83 22.69 6.80 -11.29
CA ASP A 83 22.05 6.97 -12.60
C ASP A 83 23.10 7.26 -13.67
N ASP A 84 22.74 7.01 -14.94
CA ASP A 84 23.57 7.33 -16.10
C ASP A 84 22.69 7.70 -17.30
N THR A 85 23.32 8.22 -18.34
CA THR A 85 22.66 8.59 -19.60
C THR A 85 22.01 7.38 -20.28
N PRO A 86 20.82 7.54 -20.87
CA PRO A 86 20.14 6.47 -21.58
C PRO A 86 20.92 6.05 -22.83
N ALA A 87 21.11 4.74 -23.01
CA ALA A 87 21.62 4.19 -24.25
C ALA A 87 20.64 4.46 -25.40
N GLY A 88 21.16 4.91 -26.55
CA GLY A 88 20.33 5.36 -27.68
C GLY A 88 19.98 6.85 -27.66
N GLY A 89 20.42 7.59 -26.64
CA GLY A 89 20.13 9.01 -26.48
C GLY A 89 18.76 9.26 -25.86
N GLY A 90 18.51 10.52 -25.51
CA GLY A 90 17.29 10.94 -24.80
C GLY A 90 17.59 12.05 -23.80
N ALA A 91 16.54 12.73 -23.34
CA ALA A 91 16.66 13.60 -22.18
C ALA A 91 16.62 12.76 -20.90
N GLY A 92 17.20 13.29 -19.81
CA GLY A 92 17.14 12.66 -18.50
C GLY A 92 18.19 11.58 -18.25
N MET A 93 17.99 10.83 -17.17
CA MET A 93 18.91 9.81 -16.65
C MET A 93 18.15 8.52 -16.34
N VAL A 94 18.82 7.38 -16.34
CA VAL A 94 18.25 6.06 -16.03
C VAL A 94 18.97 5.48 -14.82
N LEU A 95 18.21 4.93 -13.86
CA LEU A 95 18.79 4.25 -12.71
C LEU A 95 19.60 3.04 -13.15
N ARG A 96 20.83 2.97 -12.67
CA ARG A 96 21.81 1.99 -13.13
C ARG A 96 21.53 0.58 -12.60
N PRO A 97 21.81 -0.44 -13.42
CA PRO A 97 21.49 -1.81 -13.06
C PRO A 97 22.37 -2.42 -11.97
N ASP A 98 23.65 -2.08 -11.95
CA ASP A 98 24.61 -2.54 -10.95
C ASP A 98 24.30 -1.98 -9.55
N VAL A 99 23.98 -0.68 -9.48
CA VAL A 99 23.56 -0.01 -8.24
C VAL A 99 22.26 -0.59 -7.70
N MET A 100 21.23 -0.70 -8.56
CA MET A 100 19.94 -1.26 -8.14
C MET A 100 20.04 -2.74 -7.79
N GLY A 101 20.85 -3.52 -8.52
CA GLY A 101 21.08 -4.93 -8.21
C GLY A 101 21.64 -5.13 -6.80
N GLN A 102 22.69 -4.39 -6.43
CA GLN A 102 23.24 -4.44 -5.08
C GLN A 102 22.22 -4.05 -4.00
N ALA A 103 21.42 -3.01 -4.26
CA ALA A 103 20.36 -2.59 -3.35
C ALA A 103 19.26 -3.66 -3.19
N ILE A 104 18.87 -4.33 -4.27
CA ILE A 104 17.89 -5.42 -4.27
C ILE A 104 18.41 -6.63 -3.47
N GLU A 105 19.67 -7.03 -3.66
CA GLU A 105 20.26 -8.13 -2.89
C GLU A 105 20.32 -7.81 -1.39
N HIS A 106 20.72 -6.57 -1.06
CA HIS A 106 20.73 -6.09 0.32
C HIS A 106 19.32 -6.11 0.94
N ALA A 107 18.33 -5.64 0.18
CA ALA A 107 16.93 -5.60 0.55
C ALA A 107 16.37 -7.01 0.83
N ARG A 108 16.52 -7.92 -0.15
CA ARG A 108 16.01 -9.30 -0.11
C ARG A 108 16.53 -10.10 1.08
N ALA A 109 17.79 -9.92 1.46
CA ALA A 109 18.38 -10.61 2.61
C ALA A 109 17.65 -10.32 3.95
N ARG A 110 16.91 -9.20 4.04
CA ARG A 110 16.18 -8.76 5.24
C ARG A 110 14.70 -9.08 5.18
N MET A 111 14.17 -9.43 4.01
CA MET A 111 12.76 -9.66 3.80
C MET A 111 12.38 -11.13 3.88
N PRO A 112 11.11 -11.47 4.13
CA PRO A 112 10.61 -12.84 3.97
C PRO A 112 10.73 -13.28 2.51
N ALA A 113 11.09 -14.55 2.26
CA ALA A 113 11.29 -15.06 0.90
C ALA A 113 10.05 -14.93 -0.02
N ARG A 114 8.85 -14.90 0.57
CA ARG A 114 7.57 -14.70 -0.15
C ARG A 114 7.22 -13.23 -0.42
N ALA A 115 7.92 -12.28 0.19
CA ALA A 115 7.60 -10.86 -0.01
C ALA A 115 7.86 -10.48 -1.48
N PRO A 116 6.85 -9.97 -2.21
CA PRO A 116 7.04 -9.57 -3.59
C PRO A 116 7.96 -8.34 -3.68
N LEU A 117 8.71 -8.27 -4.78
CA LEU A 117 9.46 -7.10 -5.19
C LEU A 117 8.68 -6.36 -6.28
N ILE A 118 8.23 -5.16 -5.97
CA ILE A 118 7.37 -4.35 -6.83
C ILE A 118 8.12 -3.07 -7.24
N TYR A 119 8.07 -2.72 -8.52
CA TYR A 119 8.52 -1.44 -9.04
C TYR A 119 7.31 -0.56 -9.38
N LEU A 120 7.29 0.65 -8.82
CA LEU A 120 6.22 1.60 -9.05
C LEU A 120 6.50 2.38 -10.33
N SER A 121 5.77 2.00 -11.37
CA SER A 121 6.03 2.37 -12.76
C SER A 121 4.69 2.60 -13.46
N PRO A 122 4.53 3.70 -14.24
CA PRO A 122 3.30 3.92 -15.00
C PRO A 122 3.04 2.83 -16.06
N ARG A 123 4.07 2.04 -16.42
CA ARG A 123 3.98 0.89 -17.34
C ARG A 123 3.35 -0.35 -16.70
N GLY A 124 3.26 -0.37 -15.38
CA GLY A 124 2.80 -1.53 -14.62
C GLY A 124 1.31 -1.78 -14.72
N ARG A 125 0.87 -2.94 -14.18
CA ARG A 125 -0.55 -3.21 -13.97
C ARG A 125 -1.12 -2.13 -13.05
N ARG A 126 -2.28 -1.58 -13.40
CA ARG A 126 -3.00 -0.64 -12.53
C ARG A 126 -3.32 -1.26 -11.17
N PHE A 127 -2.98 -0.55 -10.11
CA PHE A 127 -3.28 -0.92 -8.73
C PHE A 127 -4.80 -0.88 -8.51
N ASP A 128 -5.33 -1.93 -7.90
CA ASP A 128 -6.75 -2.10 -7.60
C ASP A 128 -6.94 -2.66 -6.18
N GLN A 129 -8.18 -2.61 -5.68
CA GLN A 129 -8.50 -3.07 -4.32
C GLN A 129 -8.19 -4.56 -4.13
N GLN A 130 -8.33 -5.39 -5.16
CA GLN A 130 -7.99 -6.81 -5.12
C GLN A 130 -6.47 -7.02 -4.94
N MET A 131 -5.64 -6.16 -5.54
CA MET A 131 -4.20 -6.18 -5.33
C MET A 131 -3.85 -5.82 -3.88
N ALA A 132 -4.47 -4.78 -3.32
CA ALA A 132 -4.28 -4.40 -1.92
C ALA A 132 -4.63 -5.56 -0.96
N GLN A 133 -5.78 -6.22 -1.19
CA GLN A 133 -6.22 -7.39 -0.41
C GLN A 133 -5.22 -8.55 -0.49
N ARG A 134 -4.71 -8.85 -1.69
CA ARG A 134 -3.70 -9.91 -1.87
C ARG A 134 -2.39 -9.57 -1.16
N LEU A 135 -1.92 -8.33 -1.28
CA LEU A 135 -0.69 -7.88 -0.61
C LEU A 135 -0.84 -7.93 0.91
N ALA A 136 -2.01 -7.61 1.47
CA ALA A 136 -2.24 -7.67 2.91
C ALA A 136 -2.18 -9.10 3.50
N GLN A 137 -2.28 -10.13 2.64
CA GLN A 137 -2.12 -11.54 3.01
C GLN A 137 -0.67 -12.05 2.91
N GLU A 138 0.22 -11.28 2.29
CA GLU A 138 1.65 -11.62 2.22
C GLU A 138 2.37 -11.22 3.51
N PRO A 139 3.53 -11.81 3.83
CA PRO A 139 4.28 -11.48 5.04
C PRO A 139 4.95 -10.09 4.99
N GLY A 140 4.91 -9.42 3.83
CA GLY A 140 5.55 -8.13 3.60
C GLY A 140 5.63 -7.80 2.12
N VAL A 141 6.25 -6.68 1.78
CA VAL A 141 6.50 -6.22 0.41
C VAL A 141 7.76 -5.36 0.33
N SER A 142 8.55 -5.53 -0.73
CA SER A 142 9.62 -4.61 -1.11
C SER A 142 9.18 -3.74 -2.28
N LEU A 143 9.26 -2.42 -2.13
CA LEU A 143 8.88 -1.44 -3.14
C LEU A 143 10.11 -0.70 -3.65
N ILE A 144 10.24 -0.58 -4.97
CA ILE A 144 11.25 0.26 -5.62
C ILE A 144 10.58 1.55 -6.06
N CYS A 145 11.08 2.67 -5.54
CA CYS A 145 10.70 4.00 -5.97
C CYS A 145 11.63 4.44 -7.10
N GLY A 146 11.15 4.37 -8.34
CA GLY A 146 11.87 4.94 -9.48
C GLY A 146 11.87 6.46 -9.45
N ARG A 147 12.89 7.04 -10.09
CA ARG A 147 12.98 8.47 -10.43
C ARG A 147 13.63 8.60 -11.81
N PHE A 148 13.82 9.85 -12.25
CA PHE A 148 14.36 10.14 -13.58
C PHE A 148 13.50 9.49 -14.67
N GLU A 149 14.09 8.97 -15.75
CA GLU A 149 13.37 8.27 -16.81
C GLU A 149 12.95 6.84 -16.42
N GLY A 150 13.47 6.31 -15.32
CA GLY A 150 13.08 5.02 -14.77
C GLY A 150 14.26 4.11 -14.43
N LEU A 151 13.96 2.81 -14.35
CA LEU A 151 14.91 1.75 -14.04
C LEU A 151 15.34 1.00 -15.30
N ASP A 152 16.65 0.69 -15.40
CA ASP A 152 17.18 -0.17 -16.46
C ASP A 152 16.40 -1.50 -16.56
N GLN A 153 15.90 -1.79 -17.76
CA GLN A 153 15.03 -2.93 -18.03
C GLN A 153 15.66 -4.28 -17.64
N ARG A 154 16.99 -4.40 -17.73
CA ARG A 154 17.70 -5.64 -17.40
C ARG A 154 17.52 -6.03 -15.93
N VAL A 155 17.39 -5.04 -15.03
CA VAL A 155 17.12 -5.28 -13.61
C VAL A 155 15.71 -5.83 -13.43
N ILE A 156 14.74 -5.21 -14.10
CA ILE A 156 13.32 -5.61 -14.05
C ILE A 156 13.21 -7.07 -14.49
N ASP A 157 13.82 -7.41 -15.62
CA ASP A 157 13.76 -8.76 -16.19
C ASP A 157 14.51 -9.79 -15.34
N HIS A 158 15.74 -9.46 -14.91
CA HIS A 158 16.58 -10.36 -14.11
C HIS A 158 15.92 -10.73 -12.78
N TYR A 159 15.35 -9.74 -12.09
CA TYR A 159 14.71 -9.93 -10.79
C TYR A 159 13.24 -10.31 -10.86
N ARG A 160 12.65 -10.36 -12.07
CA ARG A 160 11.23 -10.58 -12.34
C ARG A 160 10.37 -9.62 -11.51
N ILE A 161 10.72 -8.34 -11.57
CA ILE A 161 10.08 -7.31 -10.76
C ILE A 161 8.65 -7.09 -11.26
N ILE A 162 7.70 -7.03 -10.33
CA ILE A 162 6.31 -6.77 -10.66
C ILE A 162 6.16 -5.26 -10.83
N GLU A 163 5.83 -4.80 -12.03
CA GLU A 163 5.52 -3.38 -12.27
C GLU A 163 4.07 -3.08 -11.88
N VAL A 164 3.88 -2.04 -11.06
CA VAL A 164 2.55 -1.56 -10.62
C VAL A 164 2.41 -0.06 -10.90
N SER A 165 1.31 0.31 -11.56
CA SER A 165 0.94 1.69 -11.87
C SER A 165 -0.18 2.17 -10.95
N LEU A 166 -0.19 3.45 -10.55
CA LEU A 166 -1.33 4.03 -9.83
C LEU A 166 -2.47 4.48 -10.75
N GLY A 167 -2.19 4.61 -12.05
CA GLY A 167 -3.11 5.12 -13.05
C GLY A 167 -2.38 5.84 -14.17
N ASP A 168 -3.17 6.41 -15.08
CA ASP A 168 -2.68 6.96 -16.35
C ASP A 168 -2.22 8.42 -16.17
N PHE A 169 -1.23 8.61 -15.31
CA PHE A 169 -0.59 9.90 -15.01
C PHE A 169 0.86 9.69 -14.56
N VAL A 170 1.65 10.77 -14.53
CA VAL A 170 3.08 10.74 -14.18
C VAL A 170 3.33 11.48 -12.88
N LEU A 171 4.16 10.89 -12.02
CA LEU A 171 4.66 11.49 -10.79
C LEU A 171 6.16 11.76 -10.91
N THR A 172 6.70 12.62 -10.04
CA THR A 172 8.14 12.95 -10.00
C THR A 172 9.01 11.82 -9.42
N GLY A 173 8.37 10.77 -8.87
CA GLY A 173 9.03 9.62 -8.28
C GLY A 173 8.03 8.63 -7.71
N GLY A 174 8.51 7.43 -7.38
CA GLY A 174 7.68 6.37 -6.84
C GLY A 174 7.29 6.53 -5.37
N GLU A 175 7.81 7.53 -4.64
CA GLU A 175 7.63 7.64 -3.18
C GLU A 175 6.15 7.84 -2.77
N ILE A 176 5.43 8.71 -3.48
CA ILE A 176 3.98 8.92 -3.24
C ILE A 176 3.21 7.65 -3.59
N ALA A 177 3.60 6.98 -4.68
CA ALA A 177 2.98 5.73 -5.09
C ALA A 177 3.18 4.62 -4.05
N ALA A 178 4.36 4.57 -3.43
CA ALA A 178 4.66 3.61 -2.39
C ALA A 178 3.83 3.86 -1.15
N GLN A 179 3.70 5.12 -0.73
CA GLN A 179 2.85 5.48 0.41
C GLN A 179 1.38 5.13 0.13
N MET A 180 0.86 5.40 -1.07
CA MET A 180 -0.53 5.07 -1.41
C MET A 180 -0.79 3.56 -1.41
N LEU A 181 0.10 2.77 -2.03
CA LEU A 181 0.00 1.31 -2.07
C LEU A 181 0.06 0.72 -0.66
N LEU A 182 1.00 1.21 0.16
CA LEU A 182 1.14 0.78 1.55
C LEU A 182 -0.08 1.16 2.39
N ASP A 183 -0.63 2.37 2.25
CA ASP A 183 -1.83 2.80 2.98
C ASP A 183 -3.03 1.87 2.70
N ALA A 184 -3.33 1.65 1.41
CA ALA A 184 -4.40 0.76 0.97
C ALA A 184 -4.21 -0.69 1.42
N THR A 185 -2.96 -1.15 1.53
CA THR A 185 -2.61 -2.52 1.95
C THR A 185 -2.67 -2.67 3.47
N ILE A 186 -2.02 -1.77 4.21
CA ILE A 186 -1.84 -1.88 5.67
C ILE A 186 -3.18 -1.80 6.39
N ARG A 187 -4.11 -0.96 5.92
CA ARG A 187 -5.45 -0.89 6.52
C ARG A 187 -6.19 -2.23 6.49
N LEU A 188 -5.89 -3.11 5.53
CA LEU A 188 -6.52 -4.42 5.40
C LEU A 188 -5.88 -5.50 6.29
N ILE A 189 -4.77 -5.19 6.98
CA ILE A 189 -4.13 -6.12 7.90
C ILE A 189 -5.04 -6.32 9.13
N PRO A 190 -5.27 -7.57 9.58
CA PRO A 190 -6.06 -7.86 10.76
C PRO A 190 -5.56 -7.09 12.00
N GLY A 191 -6.48 -6.37 12.66
CA GLY A 191 -6.19 -5.56 13.84
C GLY A 191 -5.84 -4.10 13.56
N VAL A 192 -5.68 -3.69 12.29
CA VAL A 192 -5.45 -2.27 11.94
C VAL A 192 -6.76 -1.48 11.94
N LEU A 193 -7.78 -1.98 11.22
CA LEU A 193 -9.12 -1.41 11.29
C LEU A 193 -9.86 -1.99 12.50
N GLY A 194 -10.46 -1.13 13.30
CA GLY A 194 -11.17 -1.52 14.53
C GLY A 194 -12.50 -2.26 14.28
N ASN A 195 -13.06 -2.16 13.08
CA ASN A 195 -14.30 -2.84 12.70
C ASN A 195 -14.14 -3.57 11.37
N ALA A 196 -14.19 -4.90 11.40
CA ALA A 196 -14.05 -5.74 10.20
C ALA A 196 -15.18 -5.48 9.18
N SER A 197 -16.41 -5.21 9.64
CA SER A 197 -17.56 -5.00 8.77
C SER A 197 -17.42 -3.74 7.90
N SER A 198 -16.61 -2.77 8.32
CA SER A 198 -16.37 -1.55 7.53
C SER A 198 -15.68 -1.85 6.20
N THR A 199 -14.86 -2.90 6.12
CA THR A 199 -14.17 -3.26 4.86
C THR A 199 -15.06 -4.00 3.86
N GLU A 200 -16.19 -4.56 4.31
CA GLU A 200 -17.10 -5.34 3.48
C GLU A 200 -18.10 -4.47 2.72
N GLU A 201 -18.43 -3.28 3.26
CA GLU A 201 -19.40 -2.34 2.68
C GLU A 201 -18.75 -1.16 1.93
N GLU A 202 -17.41 -1.12 1.87
CA GLU A 202 -16.64 -0.05 1.23
C GLU A 202 -16.74 -0.09 -0.30
N SER A 203 -16.49 1.06 -0.92
CA SER A 203 -16.40 1.17 -2.38
C SER A 203 -15.41 0.13 -2.94
N PHE A 204 -15.78 -0.48 -4.06
CA PHE A 204 -15.04 -1.51 -4.80
C PHE A 204 -14.98 -2.91 -4.15
N SER A 205 -15.43 -3.09 -2.91
CA SER A 205 -15.46 -4.40 -2.22
C SER A 205 -16.30 -5.44 -2.98
N ASN A 206 -17.43 -5.02 -3.54
CA ASN A 206 -18.38 -5.82 -4.33
C ASN A 206 -18.48 -5.35 -5.80
N GLY A 207 -17.52 -4.54 -6.25
CA GLY A 207 -17.50 -3.95 -7.59
C GLY A 207 -18.41 -2.73 -7.78
N LEU A 208 -19.04 -2.20 -6.72
CA LEU A 208 -19.85 -0.98 -6.75
C LEU A 208 -19.20 0.15 -5.92
N LEU A 209 -19.63 1.39 -6.15
CA LEU A 209 -19.36 2.52 -5.27
C LEU A 209 -20.29 2.49 -4.04
N GLU A 210 -19.86 3.07 -2.93
CA GLU A 210 -20.71 3.21 -1.75
C GLU A 210 -21.94 4.10 -1.97
N HIS A 211 -22.95 3.83 -1.15
CA HIS A 211 -24.12 4.67 -1.00
C HIS A 211 -23.75 6.04 -0.37
N PRO A 212 -24.57 7.09 -0.57
CA PRO A 212 -24.29 8.38 0.02
C PRO A 212 -24.43 8.31 1.55
N GLN A 213 -23.46 8.91 2.24
CA GLN A 213 -23.39 8.93 3.70
C GLN A 213 -24.06 10.20 4.24
N TYR A 214 -24.80 10.05 5.35
CA TYR A 214 -25.47 11.14 6.05
C TYR A 214 -25.12 11.08 7.53
N THR A 215 -25.00 12.25 8.15
CA THR A 215 -24.80 12.37 9.59
C THR A 215 -25.58 13.58 10.09
N ARG A 216 -25.63 13.75 11.41
CA ARG A 216 -26.29 14.90 12.04
C ARG A 216 -25.66 16.22 11.57
N PRO A 217 -26.45 17.30 11.45
CA PRO A 217 -27.86 17.45 11.83
C PRO A 217 -28.86 16.84 10.83
N ALA A 218 -30.12 16.65 11.26
CA ALA A 218 -31.17 16.04 10.41
C ALA A 218 -31.54 16.89 9.19
N GLU A 219 -31.34 18.20 9.27
CA GLU A 219 -31.49 19.13 8.16
C GLU A 219 -30.32 20.12 8.16
N TRP A 220 -29.76 20.38 6.97
CA TRP A 220 -28.72 21.37 6.75
C TRP A 220 -29.07 22.19 5.51
N GLN A 221 -29.27 23.50 5.66
CA GLN A 221 -29.63 24.43 4.57
C GLN A 221 -30.84 23.97 3.72
N GLY A 222 -31.88 23.41 4.35
CA GLY A 222 -33.05 22.88 3.64
C GLY A 222 -32.86 21.47 3.06
N HIS A 223 -31.67 20.88 3.16
CA HIS A 223 -31.42 19.49 2.77
C HIS A 223 -31.60 18.56 3.96
N ARG A 224 -32.65 17.73 3.89
CA ARG A 224 -32.98 16.73 4.91
C ARG A 224 -32.27 15.40 4.65
N ILE A 225 -31.92 14.70 5.73
CA ILE A 225 -31.56 13.27 5.66
C ILE A 225 -32.77 12.48 5.13
N PRO A 226 -32.60 11.54 4.19
CA PRO A 226 -33.69 10.68 3.71
C PRO A 226 -34.44 10.01 4.87
N ASP A 227 -35.77 10.10 4.88
CA ASP A 227 -36.59 9.61 6.00
C ASP A 227 -36.39 8.10 6.26
N VAL A 228 -36.09 7.31 5.22
CA VAL A 228 -35.76 5.88 5.36
C VAL A 228 -34.57 5.63 6.30
N LEU A 229 -33.56 6.51 6.28
CA LEU A 229 -32.38 6.42 7.16
C LEU A 229 -32.68 6.79 8.61
N LEU A 230 -33.82 7.44 8.86
CA LEU A 230 -34.31 7.81 10.19
C LEU A 230 -35.35 6.82 10.73
N SER A 231 -35.77 5.83 9.93
CA SER A 231 -36.89 4.94 10.23
C SER A 231 -36.59 3.84 11.26
N GLY A 232 -35.31 3.52 11.50
CA GLY A 232 -34.88 2.36 12.31
C GLY A 232 -35.17 0.99 11.65
N ASN A 233 -35.72 0.95 10.44
CA ASN A 233 -35.97 -0.29 9.71
C ASN A 233 -34.72 -0.71 8.94
N HIS A 234 -33.92 -1.60 9.52
CA HIS A 234 -32.67 -2.09 8.94
C HIS A 234 -32.86 -2.66 7.52
N GLY A 235 -33.90 -3.46 7.27
CA GLY A 235 -34.14 -4.03 5.94
C GLY A 235 -34.47 -2.97 4.88
N ALA A 236 -35.23 -1.94 5.24
CA ALA A 236 -35.52 -0.82 4.34
C ALA A 236 -34.26 0.04 4.09
N ILE A 237 -33.44 0.25 5.13
CA ILE A 237 -32.18 0.97 5.04
C ILE A 237 -31.21 0.24 4.10
N ASP A 238 -31.02 -1.07 4.26
CA ASP A 238 -30.09 -1.84 3.45
C ASP A 238 -30.55 -1.93 1.98
N ALA A 239 -31.87 -2.08 1.75
CA ALA A 239 -32.43 -2.04 0.41
C ALA A 239 -32.18 -0.68 -0.26
N TRP A 240 -32.41 0.43 0.47
CA TRP A 240 -32.15 1.77 -0.02
C TRP A 240 -30.66 2.01 -0.30
N ARG A 241 -29.76 1.60 0.61
CA ARG A 241 -28.31 1.70 0.44
C ARG A 241 -27.85 0.99 -0.82
N ARG A 242 -28.34 -0.23 -1.04
CA ARG A 242 -28.03 -0.99 -2.25
C ARG A 242 -28.51 -0.27 -3.51
N GLU A 243 -29.74 0.22 -3.53
CA GLU A 243 -30.28 0.97 -4.67
C GLU A 243 -29.43 2.22 -4.98
N GLN A 244 -29.07 2.99 -3.96
CA GLN A 244 -28.23 4.19 -4.14
C GLN A 244 -26.80 3.84 -4.61
N SER A 245 -26.22 2.76 -4.09
CA SER A 245 -24.91 2.26 -4.54
C SER A 245 -24.95 1.87 -6.03
N GLU A 246 -25.99 1.15 -6.46
CA GLU A 246 -26.18 0.78 -7.86
C GLU A 246 -26.36 2.01 -8.76
N GLU A 247 -27.20 2.97 -8.34
CA GLU A 247 -27.43 4.21 -9.11
C GLU A 247 -26.16 5.06 -9.23
N ILE A 248 -25.48 5.35 -8.11
CA ILE A 248 -24.25 6.16 -8.13
C ILE A 248 -23.17 5.48 -8.99
N THR A 249 -23.06 4.16 -8.92
CA THR A 249 -22.11 3.42 -9.76
C THR A 249 -22.47 3.54 -11.23
N ARG A 250 -23.74 3.33 -11.60
CA ARG A 250 -24.23 3.47 -12.97
C ARG A 250 -23.94 4.85 -13.54
N THR A 251 -24.16 5.91 -12.76
CA THR A 251 -23.93 7.29 -13.21
C THR A 251 -22.46 7.67 -13.27
N ARG A 252 -21.67 7.35 -12.23
CA ARG A 252 -20.29 7.88 -12.08
C ARG A 252 -19.20 6.95 -12.61
N ARG A 253 -19.45 5.64 -12.62
CA ARG A 253 -18.50 4.61 -13.05
C ARG A 253 -19.21 3.57 -13.91
N PRO A 254 -19.67 3.96 -15.11
CA PRO A 254 -20.38 3.05 -16.03
C PRO A 254 -19.53 1.83 -16.40
N ASP A 255 -18.20 1.95 -16.35
CA ASP A 255 -17.26 0.84 -16.51
C ASP A 255 -17.40 -0.22 -15.40
N LEU A 256 -17.51 0.20 -14.12
CA LEU A 256 -17.75 -0.70 -13.00
C LEU A 256 -19.15 -1.31 -13.06
N TRP A 257 -20.15 -0.50 -13.44
CA TRP A 257 -21.52 -0.98 -13.59
C TRP A 257 -21.63 -2.08 -14.66
N ALA A 258 -21.01 -1.88 -15.83
CA ALA A 258 -21.00 -2.88 -16.89
C ALA A 258 -20.35 -4.19 -16.43
N ALA A 259 -19.20 -4.11 -15.74
CA ALA A 259 -18.53 -5.29 -15.18
C ALA A 259 -19.41 -6.00 -14.13
N HIS A 260 -20.08 -5.25 -13.25
CA HIS A 260 -20.98 -5.79 -12.24
C HIS A 260 -22.17 -6.54 -12.86
N VAL A 261 -22.80 -5.97 -13.89
CA VAL A 261 -23.90 -6.62 -14.62
C VAL A 261 -23.44 -7.90 -15.32
N ALA A 262 -22.27 -7.87 -15.98
CA ALA A 262 -21.69 -9.03 -16.64
C ALA A 262 -21.40 -10.19 -15.66
N ALA A 263 -20.90 -9.86 -14.45
CA ALA A 263 -20.65 -10.83 -13.40
C ALA A 263 -21.94 -11.49 -12.89
N LYS A 264 -23.03 -10.71 -12.73
CA LYS A 264 -24.36 -11.24 -12.34
C LYS A 264 -24.99 -12.11 -13.44
N GLY A 265 -24.75 -11.80 -14.71
CA GLY A 265 -25.28 -12.57 -15.86
C GLY A 265 -24.61 -13.93 -16.05
N SER A 266 -23.33 -14.05 -15.71
CA SER A 266 -22.55 -15.29 -15.85
C SER A 266 -22.78 -16.33 -14.73
N GLY A 267 -23.55 -15.98 -13.70
CA GLY A 267 -23.90 -16.85 -12.57
C GLY A 267 -25.26 -17.55 -12.69
N LYS A 268 -25.90 -17.49 -13.87
CA LYS A 268 -27.15 -18.18 -14.20
C LYS A 268 -26.92 -19.30 -15.21
#